data_AF-A0AAV0QCI8-F1
#
_entry.id   AF-A0AAV0QCI8-F1
#
_cell.length_a   1.000
_cell.length_b   1.000
_cell.length_c   1.000
_cell.angle_alpha   90.00
_cell.angle_beta   90.00
_cell.angle_gamma   90.00
#
_symmetry.space_group_name_H-M   'P 1'
#
loop_
_entity.id
_entity.type
_entity.pdbx_description
1 polymer ?
#
loop_
_entity_poly.entity_id
_entity_poly.type
_entity_poly.pdbx_seq_one_letter_code
_entity_poly.pdbx_strand_id
1 'polypeptide(L)'
;METVAGNFTKLQQQLQKKQKWFLLLISSLLISTILILLTVTFSSGWNNSASTTQLLFRRRQQQQGQSSPRFAESKLAKTETFAGKLPRLAYLISGSAGDGVNLKRALKALYHPRNQYVVHLDLEAPVEERLELIRWVNEGEKVFQEVGNVRAVVRSNLVTYRGPTMVSNTLHAAAILLRDGGEWDWFINLSASDYPLVTQDDLLHTLSSIPRDLNFIEHTSDIGWKEDQRARPVIIDPGLYSLQKSDVFWATEKRSVPTAYRLFTGSAWMMLSRPFIEYSLWGWDNLPRIVLMYYANFLSSPEGYFHTVICNAEEFKNTTVNHDLHFISWARKFGKNDPVLDRIDSELLGVSADGFVHGGWFSKNIKANSTELKPGNGARRVKNLISGLLSAEGFRTSHCI
;
A
#
# COMPACT_ATOMS: atom_id res chain seq x y z
N MET A 1 -49.48 19.56 -67.11
CA MET A 1 -49.72 18.13 -66.77
C MET A 1 -48.46 17.41 -66.28
N GLU A 2 -47.23 17.90 -66.52
CA GLU A 2 -46.00 17.21 -66.09
C GLU A 2 -45.63 17.35 -64.60
N THR A 3 -46.14 18.36 -63.88
CA THR A 3 -45.79 18.59 -62.47
C THR A 3 -46.56 17.72 -61.47
N VAL A 4 -47.72 17.16 -61.84
CA VAL A 4 -48.50 16.25 -60.98
C VAL A 4 -47.96 14.82 -61.04
N ALA A 5 -47.49 14.38 -62.21
CA ALA A 5 -46.91 13.05 -62.42
C ALA A 5 -45.56 12.86 -61.68
N GLY A 6 -44.74 13.91 -61.61
CA GLY A 6 -43.44 13.89 -60.91
C GLY A 6 -43.54 13.82 -59.37
N ASN A 7 -44.62 14.38 -58.79
CA ASN A 7 -44.87 14.29 -57.35
C ASN A 7 -45.46 12.93 -56.95
N PHE A 8 -46.29 12.32 -57.80
CA PHE A 8 -46.83 10.97 -57.57
C PHE A 8 -45.73 9.90 -57.57
N THR A 9 -44.76 10.00 -58.48
CA THR A 9 -43.62 9.07 -58.59
C THR A 9 -42.66 9.19 -57.40
N LYS A 10 -42.41 10.40 -56.89
CA LYS A 10 -41.63 10.60 -55.64
C LYS A 10 -42.34 10.03 -54.40
N LEU A 11 -43.65 10.19 -54.31
CA LEU A 11 -44.44 9.64 -53.19
C LEU A 11 -44.42 8.10 -53.21
N GLN A 12 -44.58 7.49 -54.39
CA GLN A 12 -44.47 6.03 -54.56
C GLN A 12 -43.09 5.49 -54.19
N GLN A 13 -42.00 6.18 -54.57
CA GLN A 13 -40.64 5.76 -54.18
C GLN A 13 -40.41 5.85 -52.67
N GLN A 14 -40.95 6.88 -51.99
CA GLN A 14 -40.84 6.98 -50.53
C GLN A 14 -41.68 5.91 -49.81
N LEU A 15 -42.88 5.61 -50.31
CA LEU A 15 -43.72 4.52 -49.80
C LEU A 15 -43.05 3.15 -49.97
N GLN A 16 -42.45 2.87 -51.14
CA GLN A 16 -41.68 1.65 -51.36
C GLN A 16 -40.45 1.56 -50.46
N LYS A 17 -39.74 2.67 -50.22
CA LYS A 17 -38.59 2.68 -49.32
C LYS A 17 -39.02 2.40 -47.87
N LYS A 18 -40.11 3.01 -47.40
CA LYS A 18 -40.69 2.74 -46.07
C LYS A 18 -41.18 1.30 -45.94
N GLN A 19 -41.81 0.73 -46.96
CA GLN A 19 -42.20 -0.69 -46.98
C GLN A 19 -40.99 -1.63 -46.90
N LYS A 20 -39.89 -1.34 -47.62
CA LYS A 20 -38.65 -2.14 -47.51
C LYS A 20 -38.06 -2.11 -46.10
N TRP A 21 -37.98 -0.93 -45.47
CA TRP A 21 -37.49 -0.83 -44.09
C TRP A 21 -38.42 -1.51 -43.08
N PHE A 22 -39.73 -1.42 -43.28
CA PHE A 22 -40.70 -2.09 -42.43
C PHE A 22 -40.62 -3.63 -42.53
N LEU A 23 -40.43 -4.16 -43.75
CA LEU A 23 -40.22 -5.59 -43.97
C LEU A 23 -38.92 -6.10 -43.34
N LEU A 24 -37.83 -5.31 -43.38
CA LEU A 24 -36.57 -5.65 -42.71
C LEU A 24 -36.71 -5.64 -41.17
N LEU A 25 -37.54 -4.77 -40.63
CA LEU A 25 -37.78 -4.68 -39.19
C LEU A 25 -38.63 -5.86 -38.69
N ILE A 26 -39.65 -6.24 -39.47
CA ILE A 26 -40.47 -7.43 -39.19
C ILE A 26 -39.65 -8.71 -39.32
N SER A 27 -38.79 -8.83 -40.35
CA SER A 27 -37.95 -10.03 -40.51
C SER A 27 -36.95 -10.17 -39.37
N SER A 28 -36.34 -9.07 -38.90
CA SER A 28 -35.48 -9.06 -37.71
C SER A 28 -36.22 -9.52 -36.46
N LEU A 29 -37.44 -9.02 -36.24
CA LEU A 29 -38.26 -9.41 -35.08
C LEU A 29 -38.68 -10.89 -35.13
N LEU A 30 -39.03 -11.40 -36.30
CA LEU A 30 -39.34 -12.82 -36.52
C LEU A 30 -38.13 -13.72 -36.29
N ILE A 31 -36.94 -13.34 -36.78
CA ILE A 31 -35.71 -14.10 -36.55
C ILE A 31 -35.36 -14.12 -35.06
N SER A 32 -35.46 -12.98 -34.38
CA SER A 32 -35.19 -12.90 -32.93
C SER A 32 -36.16 -13.75 -32.11
N THR A 33 -37.45 -13.73 -32.43
CA THR A 33 -38.47 -14.53 -31.74
C THR A 33 -38.30 -16.03 -32.00
N ILE A 34 -37.94 -16.44 -33.23
CA ILE A 34 -37.63 -17.84 -33.56
C ILE A 34 -36.37 -18.31 -32.81
N LEU A 35 -35.32 -17.49 -32.72
CA LEU A 35 -34.11 -17.83 -31.96
C LEU A 35 -34.39 -18.02 -30.46
N ILE A 36 -35.26 -17.18 -29.87
CA ILE A 36 -35.67 -17.32 -28.47
C ILE A 36 -36.52 -18.58 -28.26
N LEU A 37 -37.43 -18.91 -29.19
CA LEU A 37 -38.20 -20.15 -29.13
C LEU A 37 -37.31 -21.40 -29.30
N LEU A 38 -36.30 -21.35 -30.17
CA LEU A 38 -35.31 -22.42 -30.34
C LEU A 38 -34.48 -22.63 -29.07
N THR A 39 -34.04 -21.57 -28.37
CA THR A 39 -33.27 -21.74 -27.13
C THR A 39 -34.12 -22.29 -25.98
N VAL A 40 -35.40 -21.89 -25.88
CA VAL A 40 -36.33 -22.42 -24.87
C VAL A 40 -36.73 -23.87 -25.16
N THR A 41 -36.88 -24.24 -26.43
CA THR A 41 -37.22 -25.63 -26.80
C THR A 41 -36.02 -26.58 -26.72
N PHE A 42 -34.81 -26.15 -27.13
CA PHE A 42 -33.59 -26.95 -26.97
C PHE A 42 -33.15 -27.11 -25.51
N SER A 43 -33.42 -26.13 -24.63
CA SER A 43 -33.13 -26.26 -23.20
C SER A 43 -34.07 -27.25 -22.48
N SER A 44 -35.22 -27.57 -23.06
CA SER A 44 -36.13 -28.60 -22.52
C SER A 44 -35.80 -30.04 -22.98
N GLY A 45 -34.91 -30.22 -23.97
CA GLY A 45 -34.52 -31.52 -24.53
C GLY A 45 -33.18 -32.10 -24.03
N TRP A 46 -32.41 -31.35 -23.23
CA TRP A 46 -31.06 -31.75 -22.78
C TRP A 46 -30.99 -32.20 -21.32
N ASN A 47 -32.10 -32.70 -20.76
CA ASN A 47 -32.14 -33.17 -19.37
C ASN A 47 -31.68 -34.64 -19.16
N ASN A 48 -31.25 -35.35 -20.20
CA ASN A 48 -30.86 -36.78 -20.09
C ASN A 48 -29.37 -37.09 -20.31
N SER A 49 -28.47 -36.09 -20.23
CA SER A 49 -27.01 -36.33 -20.29
C SER A 49 -26.25 -35.83 -19.05
N ALA A 50 -26.95 -35.26 -18.07
CA ALA A 50 -26.35 -34.67 -16.87
C ALA A 50 -25.94 -35.69 -15.78
N SER A 51 -26.23 -36.99 -15.95
CA SER A 51 -25.99 -37.99 -14.90
C SER A 51 -24.54 -38.48 -14.82
N THR A 52 -23.76 -38.39 -15.91
CA THR A 52 -22.39 -38.93 -15.94
C THR A 52 -21.33 -37.87 -15.55
N THR A 53 -21.58 -36.60 -15.86
CA THR A 53 -20.73 -35.48 -15.44
C THR A 53 -20.95 -35.10 -13.98
N GLN A 54 -22.17 -35.26 -13.44
CA GLN A 54 -22.41 -35.03 -12.01
C GLN A 54 -21.69 -36.04 -11.10
N LEU A 55 -21.44 -37.28 -11.53
CA LEU A 55 -20.66 -38.24 -10.74
C LEU A 55 -19.16 -37.91 -10.70
N LEU A 56 -18.61 -37.35 -11.79
CA LEU A 56 -17.21 -36.90 -11.83
C LEU A 56 -17.00 -35.58 -11.09
N PHE A 57 -17.98 -34.68 -11.07
CA PHE A 57 -17.94 -33.46 -10.25
C PHE A 57 -18.21 -33.72 -8.76
N ARG A 58 -19.07 -34.69 -8.41
CA ARG A 58 -19.35 -35.05 -7.01
C ARG A 58 -18.18 -35.77 -6.35
N ARG A 59 -17.37 -36.52 -7.12
CA ARG A 59 -16.15 -37.15 -6.60
C ARG A 59 -15.01 -36.15 -6.39
N ARG A 60 -15.02 -35.00 -7.07
CA ARG A 60 -14.03 -33.92 -6.86
C ARG A 60 -14.40 -32.98 -5.71
N GLN A 61 -15.68 -32.80 -5.41
CA GLN A 61 -16.12 -32.02 -4.25
C GLN A 61 -16.01 -32.76 -2.91
N GLN A 62 -15.95 -34.09 -2.88
CA GLN A 62 -15.69 -34.83 -1.63
C GLN A 62 -14.23 -34.84 -1.17
N GLN A 63 -13.30 -34.21 -1.91
CA GLN A 63 -11.89 -34.04 -1.51
C GLN A 63 -11.46 -32.58 -1.25
N GLN A 64 -12.35 -31.60 -1.38
CA GLN A 64 -12.08 -30.23 -0.91
C GLN A 64 -12.98 -29.96 0.29
N GLY A 65 -12.41 -30.07 1.50
CA GLY A 65 -13.04 -29.52 2.70
C GLY A 65 -13.44 -28.07 2.46
N GLN A 66 -14.62 -27.68 2.95
CA GLN A 66 -15.18 -26.34 2.87
C GLN A 66 -14.11 -25.27 3.14
N SER A 67 -13.53 -24.71 2.08
CA SER A 67 -12.73 -23.49 2.19
C SER A 67 -13.68 -22.33 1.98
N SER A 68 -14.15 -21.73 3.07
CA SER A 68 -14.72 -20.39 3.05
C SER A 68 -13.78 -19.45 2.28
N PRO A 69 -14.29 -18.52 1.46
CA PRO A 69 -13.44 -17.55 0.78
C PRO A 69 -12.55 -16.84 1.81
N ARG A 70 -11.23 -16.97 1.66
CA ARG A 70 -10.24 -16.42 2.59
C ARG A 70 -10.07 -14.93 2.31
N PHE A 71 -10.91 -14.10 2.90
CA PHE A 71 -10.77 -12.65 2.87
C PHE A 71 -9.76 -12.18 3.92
N ALA A 72 -9.09 -11.03 3.70
CA ALA A 72 -8.14 -10.47 4.68
C ALA A 72 -8.81 -10.27 6.05
N GLU A 73 -10.05 -9.80 6.02
CA GLU A 73 -10.95 -9.53 7.13
C GLU A 73 -11.24 -10.79 7.94
N SER A 74 -11.32 -11.96 7.29
CA SER A 74 -11.53 -13.24 7.97
C SER A 74 -10.32 -13.70 8.81
N LYS A 75 -9.13 -13.13 8.56
CA LYS A 75 -7.90 -13.35 9.36
C LYS A 75 -7.71 -12.33 10.47
N LEU A 76 -8.51 -11.26 10.50
CA LEU A 76 -8.44 -10.21 11.52
C LEU A 76 -8.97 -10.69 12.88
N ALA A 77 -9.66 -11.82 12.93
CA ALA A 77 -10.12 -12.43 14.18
C ALA A 77 -8.92 -12.78 15.06
N LYS A 78 -8.65 -11.91 16.06
CA LYS A 78 -7.61 -11.99 17.08
C LYS A 78 -6.43 -12.86 16.65
N THR A 79 -5.49 -12.27 15.91
CA THR A 79 -4.15 -12.84 15.87
C THR A 79 -3.72 -12.96 17.33
N GLU A 80 -3.67 -14.19 17.85
CA GLU A 80 -3.12 -14.43 19.17
C GLU A 80 -1.79 -13.69 19.20
N THR A 81 -1.66 -12.75 20.14
CA THR A 81 -0.37 -12.16 20.45
C THR A 81 0.54 -13.36 20.60
N PHE A 82 1.46 -13.59 19.65
CA PHE A 82 2.35 -14.75 19.68
C PHE A 82 3.29 -14.54 20.87
N ALA A 83 2.78 -14.77 22.07
CA ALA A 83 3.45 -14.58 23.32
C ALA A 83 4.69 -15.46 23.28
N GLY A 84 5.86 -14.84 23.29
CA GLY A 84 7.16 -15.52 23.20
C GLY A 84 7.82 -15.57 21.81
N LYS A 85 7.18 -15.13 20.72
CA LYS A 85 7.84 -14.99 19.42
C LYS A 85 8.31 -13.54 19.23
N LEU A 86 9.56 -13.33 18.83
CA LEU A 86 10.03 -11.99 18.47
C LEU A 86 9.30 -11.44 17.24
N PRO A 87 9.07 -10.12 17.15
CA PRO A 87 8.43 -9.54 15.98
C PRO A 87 9.37 -9.52 14.77
N ARG A 88 8.80 -9.28 13.60
CA ARG A 88 9.49 -9.08 12.31
C ARG A 88 9.00 -7.77 11.71
N LEU A 89 9.93 -6.89 11.34
CA LEU A 89 9.61 -5.59 10.75
C LEU A 89 9.81 -5.65 9.25
N ALA A 90 8.97 -4.92 8.53
CA ALA A 90 9.05 -4.76 7.09
C ALA A 90 9.24 -3.28 6.77
N TYR A 91 10.33 -2.95 6.07
CA TYR A 91 10.71 -1.57 5.78
C TYR A 91 10.55 -1.26 4.30
N LEU A 92 9.96 -0.11 3.99
CA LEU A 92 10.21 0.61 2.74
C LEU A 92 11.24 1.70 3.02
N ILE A 93 12.32 1.76 2.23
CA ILE A 93 13.25 2.90 2.22
C ILE A 93 13.28 3.47 0.79
N SER A 94 12.73 4.68 0.62
CA SER A 94 12.59 5.32 -0.68
C SER A 94 13.46 6.58 -0.82
N GLY A 95 14.10 6.76 -1.97
CA GLY A 95 14.85 7.97 -2.31
C GLY A 95 14.54 8.49 -3.71
N SER A 96 15.18 9.60 -4.06
CA SER A 96 15.14 10.27 -5.36
C SER A 96 16.56 10.40 -5.94
N ALA A 97 16.75 11.24 -6.97
CA ALA A 97 18.06 11.55 -7.51
C ALA A 97 19.07 11.99 -6.44
N GLY A 98 20.24 11.34 -6.41
CA GLY A 98 21.34 11.64 -5.49
C GLY A 98 21.22 11.02 -4.10
N ASP A 99 20.10 10.36 -3.78
CA ASP A 99 19.84 9.76 -2.48
C ASP A 99 20.47 8.37 -2.29
N GLY A 100 21.03 7.76 -3.34
CA GLY A 100 21.50 6.38 -3.31
C GLY A 100 22.53 6.09 -2.21
N VAL A 101 23.42 7.04 -1.90
CA VAL A 101 24.41 6.90 -0.83
C VAL A 101 23.74 6.89 0.55
N ASN A 102 22.86 7.85 0.81
CA ASN A 102 22.17 7.96 2.10
C ASN A 102 21.22 6.78 2.31
N LEU A 103 20.53 6.33 1.25
CA LEU A 103 19.69 5.14 1.28
C LEU A 103 20.48 3.90 1.67
N LYS A 104 21.65 3.66 1.05
CA LYS A 104 22.52 2.52 1.40
C LYS A 104 22.98 2.60 2.85
N ARG A 105 23.40 3.78 3.31
CA ARG A 105 23.82 4.01 4.70
C ARG A 105 22.70 3.69 5.69
N ALA A 106 21.50 4.24 5.45
CA ALA A 106 20.33 4.00 6.30
C ALA A 106 19.94 2.51 6.33
N LEU A 107 19.93 1.82 5.18
CA LEU A 107 19.64 0.40 5.13
C LEU A 107 20.64 -0.42 5.96
N LYS A 108 21.94 -0.14 5.88
CA LYS A 108 22.95 -0.87 6.68
C LYS A 108 22.78 -0.61 8.17
N ALA A 109 22.46 0.62 8.57
CA ALA A 109 22.16 0.95 9.97
C ALA A 109 20.87 0.28 10.49
N LEU A 110 19.88 0.09 9.62
CA LEU A 110 18.59 -0.55 9.93
C LEU A 110 18.60 -2.07 9.75
N TYR A 111 19.67 -2.66 9.22
CA TYR A 111 19.66 -4.05 8.80
C TYR A 111 19.64 -5.02 9.99
N HIS A 112 18.74 -6.00 9.92
CA HIS A 112 18.69 -7.14 10.81
C HIS A 112 18.16 -8.35 10.02
N PRO A 113 18.76 -9.55 10.12
CA PRO A 113 18.40 -10.72 9.30
C PRO A 113 16.97 -11.23 9.51
N ARG A 114 16.31 -10.80 10.58
CA ARG A 114 14.91 -11.15 10.90
C ARG A 114 13.88 -10.34 10.10
N ASN A 115 14.23 -9.13 9.70
CA ASN A 115 13.34 -8.16 9.09
C ASN A 115 13.29 -8.32 7.57
N GLN A 116 12.41 -7.58 6.90
CA GLN A 116 12.25 -7.54 5.46
C GLN A 116 12.42 -6.10 4.96
N TYR A 117 13.03 -5.94 3.78
CA TYR A 117 13.35 -4.62 3.25
C TYR A 117 13.00 -4.54 1.77
N VAL A 118 12.36 -3.43 1.40
CA VAL A 118 12.20 -2.96 0.02
C VAL A 118 12.88 -1.62 -0.10
N VAL A 119 13.81 -1.50 -1.04
CA VAL A 119 14.46 -0.24 -1.38
C VAL A 119 14.00 0.26 -2.74
N HIS A 120 13.81 1.57 -2.85
CA HIS A 120 13.31 2.20 -4.07
C HIS A 120 14.03 3.53 -4.32
N LEU A 121 14.46 3.75 -5.55
CA LEU A 121 14.82 5.06 -6.08
C LEU A 121 13.81 5.39 -7.19
N ASP A 122 13.20 6.57 -7.12
CA ASP A 122 12.18 7.00 -8.07
C ASP A 122 12.76 7.30 -9.47
N LEU A 123 11.89 7.59 -10.45
CA LEU A 123 12.31 7.86 -11.83
C LEU A 123 13.06 9.18 -12.03
N GLU A 124 13.14 10.07 -11.04
CA GLU A 124 14.04 11.23 -11.12
C GLU A 124 15.50 10.81 -11.02
N ALA A 125 15.77 9.72 -10.28
CA ALA A 125 17.12 9.20 -10.15
C ALA A 125 17.66 8.68 -11.49
N PRO A 126 18.90 9.04 -11.87
CA PRO A 126 19.56 8.55 -13.07
C PRO A 126 19.51 7.02 -13.16
N VAL A 127 19.42 6.52 -14.39
CA VAL A 127 19.35 5.07 -14.66
C VAL A 127 20.55 4.36 -14.02
N GLU A 128 21.72 4.97 -14.10
CA GLU A 128 22.98 4.46 -13.57
C GLU A 128 22.91 4.29 -12.05
N GLU A 129 22.37 5.29 -11.33
CA GLU A 129 22.22 5.26 -9.87
C GLU A 129 21.24 4.17 -9.44
N ARG A 130 20.12 4.02 -10.17
CA ARG A 130 19.14 2.96 -9.90
C ARG A 130 19.70 1.57 -10.16
N LEU A 131 20.43 1.38 -11.26
CA LEU A 131 21.11 0.11 -11.58
C LEU A 131 22.24 -0.19 -10.60
N GLU A 132 22.94 0.82 -10.09
CA GLU A 132 23.94 0.66 -9.03
C GLU A 132 23.29 0.17 -7.73
N LEU A 133 22.14 0.73 -7.33
CA LEU A 133 21.42 0.26 -6.15
C LEU A 133 21.00 -1.22 -6.30
N ILE A 134 20.45 -1.59 -7.46
CA ILE A 134 20.02 -2.97 -7.74
C ILE A 134 21.22 -3.93 -7.69
N ARG A 135 22.32 -3.58 -8.35
CA ARG A 135 23.56 -4.39 -8.32
C ARG A 135 24.11 -4.51 -6.90
N TRP A 136 24.11 -3.43 -6.13
CA TRP A 136 24.57 -3.48 -4.73
C TRP A 136 23.70 -4.38 -3.85
N VAL A 137 22.37 -4.35 -4.00
CA VAL A 137 21.47 -5.28 -3.27
C VAL A 137 21.73 -6.73 -3.65
N ASN A 138 21.93 -7.03 -4.94
CA ASN A 138 22.07 -8.40 -5.43
C ASN A 138 23.46 -8.99 -5.21
N GLU A 139 24.51 -8.17 -5.30
CA GLU A 139 25.90 -8.62 -5.42
C GLU A 139 26.85 -7.92 -4.43
N GLY A 140 26.48 -6.74 -3.93
CA GLY A 140 27.37 -5.88 -3.15
C GLY A 140 27.57 -6.30 -1.70
N GLU A 141 26.57 -6.95 -1.08
CA GLU A 141 26.61 -7.35 0.33
C GLU A 141 26.33 -8.85 0.47
N LYS A 142 27.28 -9.59 1.06
CA LYS A 142 27.14 -11.05 1.24
C LYS A 142 25.95 -11.42 2.12
N VAL A 143 25.70 -10.64 3.18
CA VAL A 143 24.61 -10.90 4.12
C VAL A 143 23.23 -10.81 3.45
N PHE A 144 23.07 -9.92 2.46
CA PHE A 144 21.80 -9.83 1.71
C PHE A 144 21.58 -11.06 0.83
N GLN A 145 22.64 -11.59 0.23
CA GLN A 145 22.59 -12.80 -0.60
C GLN A 145 22.29 -14.05 0.23
N GLU A 146 22.92 -14.17 1.40
CA GLU A 146 22.74 -15.33 2.28
C GLU A 146 21.35 -15.36 2.93
N VAL A 147 20.81 -14.19 3.33
CA VAL A 147 19.53 -14.10 4.03
C VAL A 147 18.36 -13.91 3.07
N GLY A 148 18.54 -13.23 1.94
CA GLY A 148 17.51 -13.02 0.91
C GLY A 148 16.36 -12.10 1.35
N ASN A 149 16.59 -11.20 2.30
CA ASN A 149 15.54 -10.36 2.91
C ASN A 149 15.52 -8.89 2.43
N VAL A 150 16.37 -8.52 1.47
CA VAL A 150 16.43 -7.18 0.87
C VAL A 150 16.06 -7.25 -0.60
N ARG A 151 15.15 -6.39 -1.06
CA ARG A 151 14.68 -6.34 -2.45
C ARG A 151 14.74 -4.92 -2.99
N ALA A 152 15.22 -4.74 -4.21
CA ALA A 152 15.18 -3.46 -4.90
C ALA A 152 14.00 -3.40 -5.88
N VAL A 153 13.27 -2.29 -5.89
CA VAL A 153 12.24 -2.04 -6.90
C VAL A 153 12.91 -1.73 -8.23
N VAL A 154 12.80 -2.66 -9.19
CA VAL A 154 13.46 -2.55 -10.50
C VAL A 154 12.72 -1.57 -11.43
N ARG A 155 11.38 -1.65 -11.42
CA ARG A 155 10.50 -0.77 -12.19
C ARG A 155 10.10 0.40 -11.31
N SER A 156 10.99 1.38 -11.22
CA SER A 156 10.75 2.61 -10.48
C SER A 156 9.54 3.38 -11.01
N ASN A 157 8.81 4.02 -10.13
CA ASN A 157 7.74 4.95 -10.47
C ASN A 157 8.25 6.39 -10.27
N LEU A 158 7.56 7.37 -10.84
CA LEU A 158 7.80 8.76 -10.50
C LEU A 158 7.07 9.10 -9.20
N VAL A 159 7.74 9.78 -8.26
CA VAL A 159 7.15 10.10 -6.95
C VAL A 159 7.11 11.60 -6.72
N THR A 160 5.90 12.13 -6.57
CA THR A 160 5.62 13.50 -6.16
C THR A 160 5.27 13.50 -4.67
N TYR A 161 6.09 14.16 -3.83
CA TYR A 161 5.94 14.10 -2.36
C TYR A 161 4.55 14.55 -1.89
N ARG A 162 4.03 15.64 -2.47
CA ARG A 162 2.70 16.16 -2.12
C ARG A 162 1.57 15.50 -2.91
N GLY A 163 1.87 14.50 -3.72
CA GLY A 163 0.92 13.86 -4.64
C GLY A 163 0.54 12.44 -4.23
N PRO A 164 -0.50 11.88 -4.87
CA PRO A 164 -0.90 10.48 -4.73
C PRO A 164 0.14 9.45 -5.17
N THR A 165 1.09 9.81 -6.03
CA THR A 165 2.14 8.87 -6.46
C THR A 165 3.00 8.35 -5.31
N MET A 166 3.18 9.14 -4.24
CA MET A 166 3.83 8.67 -3.02
C MET A 166 2.99 7.62 -2.28
N VAL A 167 1.66 7.77 -2.21
CA VAL A 167 0.76 6.75 -1.65
C VAL A 167 0.83 5.46 -2.47
N SER A 168 0.79 5.59 -3.80
CA SER A 168 0.93 4.47 -4.73
C SER A 168 2.25 3.72 -4.54
N ASN A 169 3.37 4.44 -4.37
CA ASN A 169 4.67 3.84 -4.10
C ASN A 169 4.70 3.08 -2.76
N THR A 170 4.13 3.65 -1.70
CA THR A 170 4.03 2.98 -0.39
C THR A 170 3.20 1.70 -0.49
N LEU A 171 2.04 1.74 -1.16
CA LEU A 171 1.20 0.57 -1.42
C LEU A 171 1.90 -0.49 -2.28
N HIS A 172 2.68 -0.07 -3.28
CA HIS A 172 3.45 -0.98 -4.13
C HIS A 172 4.51 -1.74 -3.34
N ALA A 173 5.27 -1.04 -2.48
CA ALA A 173 6.28 -1.66 -1.64
C ALA A 173 5.67 -2.63 -0.63
N ALA A 174 4.55 -2.23 0.01
CA ALA A 174 3.77 -3.10 0.88
C ALA A 174 3.29 -4.36 0.14
N ALA A 175 2.83 -4.23 -1.11
CA ALA A 175 2.41 -5.37 -1.92
C ALA A 175 3.56 -6.33 -2.24
N ILE A 176 4.77 -5.82 -2.51
CA ILE A 176 5.98 -6.66 -2.67
C ILE A 176 6.27 -7.43 -1.37
N LEU A 177 6.22 -6.75 -0.22
CA LEU A 177 6.51 -7.36 1.08
C LEU A 177 5.45 -8.39 1.49
N LEU A 178 4.19 -8.18 1.13
CA LEU A 178 3.12 -9.14 1.32
C LEU A 178 3.26 -10.37 0.41
N ARG A 179 3.70 -10.19 -0.84
CA ARG A 179 3.85 -11.29 -1.81
C ARG A 179 5.11 -12.12 -1.55
N ASP A 180 6.24 -11.45 -1.39
CA ASP A 180 7.56 -12.07 -1.44
C ASP A 180 8.32 -11.97 -0.11
N GLY A 181 7.88 -11.12 0.83
CA GLY A 181 8.55 -10.86 2.10
C GLY A 181 8.30 -11.91 3.20
N GLY A 182 7.42 -12.89 2.95
CA GLY A 182 7.06 -13.89 3.95
C GLY A 182 6.30 -13.27 5.14
N GLU A 183 6.54 -13.77 6.35
CA GLU A 183 5.82 -13.34 7.56
C GLU A 183 6.48 -12.13 8.23
N TRP A 184 5.69 -11.09 8.52
CA TRP A 184 6.11 -9.86 9.21
C TRP A 184 4.92 -9.26 9.97
N ASP A 185 5.18 -8.45 10.99
CA ASP A 185 4.17 -7.97 11.94
C ASP A 185 3.82 -6.49 11.70
N TRP A 186 4.82 -5.66 11.40
CA TRP A 186 4.63 -4.23 11.11
C TRP A 186 5.36 -3.79 9.85
N PHE A 187 4.73 -2.88 9.11
CA PHE A 187 5.26 -2.15 7.97
C PHE A 187 5.65 -0.73 8.39
N ILE A 188 6.86 -0.30 8.05
CA ILE A 188 7.40 1.02 8.37
C ILE A 188 7.90 1.66 7.06
N ASN A 189 7.39 2.84 6.73
CA ASN A 189 7.88 3.61 5.59
C ASN A 189 8.96 4.61 6.04
N LEU A 190 10.03 4.73 5.25
CA LEU A 190 11.15 5.64 5.46
C LEU A 190 11.58 6.25 4.12
N SER A 191 12.19 7.43 4.18
CA SER A 191 12.97 8.01 3.08
C SER A 191 14.46 7.79 3.27
N ALA A 192 15.24 8.14 2.25
CA ALA A 192 16.68 8.26 2.33
C ALA A 192 17.17 9.40 3.25
N SER A 193 16.27 10.26 3.74
CA SER A 193 16.58 11.31 4.74
C SER A 193 16.33 10.84 6.18
N ASP A 194 15.80 9.64 6.38
CA ASP A 194 15.54 9.09 7.71
C ASP A 194 16.75 8.31 8.23
N TYR A 195 16.92 8.30 9.56
CA TYR A 195 18.00 7.57 10.21
C TYR A 195 17.59 7.06 11.60
N PRO A 196 17.94 5.81 11.97
CA PRO A 196 17.52 5.25 13.24
C PRO A 196 18.21 5.92 14.44
N LEU A 197 17.46 6.11 15.53
CA LEU A 197 17.96 6.61 16.82
C LEU A 197 18.09 5.51 17.89
N VAL A 198 17.80 4.27 17.50
CA VAL A 198 17.91 3.05 18.31
C VAL A 198 18.33 1.88 17.43
N THR A 199 18.95 0.87 18.02
CA THR A 199 19.35 -0.34 17.29
C THR A 199 18.13 -1.21 16.95
N GLN A 200 18.27 -2.13 15.99
CA GLN A 200 17.22 -3.09 15.69
C GLN A 200 16.94 -4.04 16.85
N ASP A 201 17.96 -4.44 17.60
CA ASP A 201 17.81 -5.26 18.80
C ASP A 201 16.99 -4.53 19.88
N ASP A 202 17.23 -3.23 20.07
CA ASP A 202 16.45 -2.38 20.98
C ASP A 202 14.97 -2.36 20.60
N LEU A 203 14.69 -2.12 19.33
CA LEU A 203 13.33 -1.99 18.80
C LEU A 203 12.60 -3.32 18.84
N LEU A 204 13.20 -4.41 18.35
CA LEU A 204 12.63 -5.76 18.37
C LEU A 204 12.38 -6.25 19.80
N HIS A 205 13.30 -5.99 20.73
CA HIS A 205 13.13 -6.33 22.13
C HIS A 205 11.92 -5.60 22.73
N THR A 206 11.81 -4.30 22.49
CA THR A 206 10.70 -3.49 23.03
C THR A 206 9.35 -3.95 22.47
N LEU A 207 9.27 -4.09 21.15
CA LEU A 207 8.06 -4.49 20.43
C LEU A 207 7.61 -5.93 20.73
N SER A 208 8.48 -6.78 21.27
CA SER A 208 8.12 -8.15 21.68
C SER A 208 6.99 -8.21 22.71
N SER A 209 6.81 -7.14 23.48
CA SER A 209 5.77 -7.01 24.51
C SER A 209 4.54 -6.21 24.04
N ILE A 210 4.54 -5.71 22.81
CA ILE A 210 3.51 -4.82 22.27
C ILE A 210 2.50 -5.62 21.44
N PRO A 211 1.18 -5.39 21.60
CA PRO A 211 0.18 -6.02 20.75
C PRO A 211 0.39 -5.68 19.28
N ARG A 212 0.39 -6.71 18.42
CA ARG A 212 0.81 -6.63 17.00
C ARG A 212 -0.25 -6.07 16.06
N ASP A 213 -1.47 -5.95 16.56
CA ASP A 213 -2.59 -5.32 15.90
C ASP A 213 -2.55 -3.79 15.99
N LEU A 214 -1.71 -3.22 16.86
CA LEU A 214 -1.58 -1.77 17.00
C LEU A 214 -0.90 -1.11 15.79
N ASN A 215 -1.41 0.06 15.43
CA ASN A 215 -0.94 0.91 14.34
C ASN A 215 -0.47 2.25 14.93
N PHE A 216 0.81 2.55 14.82
CA PHE A 216 1.41 3.81 15.27
C PHE A 216 1.30 4.83 14.14
N ILE A 217 0.30 5.70 14.26
CA ILE A 217 -0.09 6.68 13.25
C ILE A 217 -0.64 7.92 13.95
N GLU A 218 0.09 9.02 13.86
CA GLU A 218 -0.38 10.32 14.36
C GLU A 218 -1.56 10.79 13.49
N HIS A 219 -2.68 11.15 14.10
CA HIS A 219 -3.90 11.49 13.37
C HIS A 219 -4.79 12.48 14.12
N THR A 220 -5.51 13.27 13.33
CA THR A 220 -6.59 14.14 13.80
C THR A 220 -7.66 14.27 12.71
N SER A 221 -8.91 14.35 13.14
CA SER A 221 -10.07 14.66 12.31
C SER A 221 -10.36 16.16 12.22
N ASP A 222 -9.71 16.98 13.06
CA ASP A 222 -9.74 18.43 12.95
C ASP A 222 -8.74 18.88 11.88
N ILE A 223 -9.21 18.88 10.64
CA ILE A 223 -8.38 19.24 9.48
C ILE A 223 -8.26 20.77 9.29
N GLY A 224 -9.08 21.58 9.97
CA GLY A 224 -9.03 23.05 9.93
C GLY A 224 -8.82 23.65 8.54
N TRP A 225 -7.80 24.52 8.40
CA TRP A 225 -7.43 25.17 7.14
C TRP A 225 -7.09 24.21 6.00
N LYS A 226 -6.72 22.95 6.31
CA LYS A 226 -6.39 21.94 5.31
C LYS A 226 -7.62 21.55 4.49
N GLU A 227 -8.84 21.75 5.00
CA GLU A 227 -10.05 21.53 4.20
C GLU A 227 -10.04 22.41 2.94
N ASP A 228 -9.89 23.72 3.10
CA ASP A 228 -9.95 24.68 2.00
C ASP A 228 -8.69 24.68 1.12
N GLN A 229 -7.54 24.29 1.68
CA GLN A 229 -6.26 24.30 0.97
C GLN A 229 -5.86 22.94 0.37
N ARG A 230 -6.40 21.82 0.85
CA ARG A 230 -5.99 20.47 0.42
C ARG A 230 -7.14 19.57 -0.02
N ALA A 231 -8.28 19.60 0.69
CA ALA A 231 -9.40 18.69 0.41
C ALA A 231 -10.30 19.17 -0.73
N ARG A 232 -10.69 20.46 -0.68
CA ARG A 232 -11.57 21.09 -1.66
C ARG A 232 -10.87 21.38 -3.00
N PRO A 233 -9.59 21.82 -3.04
CA PRO A 233 -8.88 21.92 -4.29
C PRO A 233 -8.68 20.56 -4.93
N VAL A 234 -8.69 20.54 -6.27
CA VAL A 234 -8.43 19.33 -7.05
C VAL A 234 -7.06 19.48 -7.69
N ILE A 235 -6.16 18.54 -7.38
CA ILE A 235 -4.83 18.49 -7.99
C ILE A 235 -4.72 17.35 -9.00
N ILE A 236 -3.83 17.49 -9.96
CA ILE A 236 -3.43 16.44 -10.89
C ILE A 236 -1.96 16.19 -10.67
N ASP A 237 -1.59 14.94 -10.40
CA ASP A 237 -0.21 14.51 -10.25
C ASP A 237 0.36 14.05 -11.60
N PRO A 238 1.32 14.78 -12.20
CA PRO A 238 1.87 14.44 -13.50
C PRO A 238 2.61 13.11 -13.49
N GLY A 239 3.11 12.66 -12.33
CA GLY A 239 3.78 11.38 -12.20
C GLY A 239 2.91 10.16 -12.52
N LEU A 240 1.59 10.35 -12.69
CA LEU A 240 0.67 9.29 -13.14
C LEU A 240 0.67 9.09 -14.67
N TYR A 241 1.10 10.07 -15.47
CA TYR A 241 1.02 10.00 -16.95
C TYR A 241 2.26 10.56 -17.68
N SER A 242 3.20 11.17 -16.96
CA SER A 242 4.43 11.75 -17.50
C SER A 242 5.65 11.06 -16.91
N LEU A 243 6.73 11.02 -17.70
CA LEU A 243 8.05 10.58 -17.25
C LEU A 243 8.93 11.74 -16.76
N GLN A 244 8.53 12.98 -17.05
CA GLN A 244 9.23 14.17 -16.58
C GLN A 244 8.69 14.58 -15.21
N LYS A 245 9.58 14.69 -14.21
CA LYS A 245 9.19 15.13 -12.87
C LYS A 245 8.78 16.59 -12.90
N SER A 246 7.63 16.86 -12.30
CA SER A 246 7.15 18.19 -12.01
C SER A 246 6.31 18.15 -10.75
N ASP A 247 6.02 19.32 -10.20
CA ASP A 247 5.07 19.44 -9.10
C ASP A 247 3.63 19.17 -9.55
N VAL A 248 2.70 19.10 -8.60
CA VAL A 248 1.27 18.92 -8.88
C VAL A 248 0.69 20.11 -9.64
N PHE A 249 -0.23 19.83 -10.58
CA PHE A 249 -1.03 20.86 -11.23
C PHE A 249 -2.34 21.08 -10.47
N TRP A 250 -2.81 22.32 -10.49
CA TRP A 250 -4.08 22.70 -9.87
C TRP A 250 -5.16 22.78 -10.94
N ALA A 251 -6.30 22.14 -10.68
CA ALA A 251 -7.51 22.41 -11.44
C ALA A 251 -8.11 23.75 -11.01
N THR A 252 -8.80 24.41 -11.93
CA THR A 252 -9.49 25.69 -11.66
C THR A 252 -10.67 25.49 -10.71
N GLU A 253 -11.42 24.41 -10.90
CA GLU A 253 -12.61 24.10 -10.12
C GLU A 253 -12.27 23.39 -8.80
N LYS A 254 -13.09 23.67 -7.79
CA LYS A 254 -13.04 22.99 -6.48
C LYS A 254 -14.16 21.97 -6.37
N ARG A 255 -14.00 21.03 -5.43
CA ARG A 255 -15.02 20.03 -5.06
C ARG A 255 -15.48 20.21 -3.62
N SER A 256 -16.62 19.63 -3.28
CA SER A 256 -17.03 19.45 -1.89
C SER A 256 -16.21 18.34 -1.21
N VAL A 257 -16.17 18.36 0.12
CA VAL A 257 -15.64 17.24 0.90
C VAL A 257 -16.57 16.02 0.83
N PRO A 258 -16.07 14.79 1.05
CA PRO A 258 -16.88 13.58 1.08
C PRO A 258 -17.89 13.60 2.21
N THR A 259 -19.07 13.06 1.96
CA THR A 259 -20.10 12.81 3.00
C THR A 259 -20.17 11.34 3.43
N ALA A 260 -19.54 10.45 2.67
CA ALA A 260 -19.58 9.00 2.92
C ALA A 260 -18.58 8.53 3.99
N TYR A 261 -17.57 9.34 4.29
CA TYR A 261 -16.55 9.06 5.31
C TYR A 261 -15.95 10.38 5.79
N ARG A 262 -15.35 10.35 6.98
CA ARG A 262 -14.70 11.52 7.60
C ARG A 262 -13.24 11.59 7.17
N LEU A 263 -12.75 12.77 6.82
CA LEU A 263 -11.34 12.97 6.51
C LEU A 263 -10.50 13.04 7.78
N PHE A 264 -9.34 12.41 7.74
CA PHE A 264 -8.30 12.49 8.77
C PHE A 264 -6.98 12.92 8.14
N THR A 265 -6.14 13.56 8.95
CA THR A 265 -4.79 13.99 8.56
C THR A 265 -3.79 13.70 9.67
N GLY A 266 -2.51 13.57 9.30
CA GLY A 266 -1.40 13.42 10.22
C GLY A 266 -0.06 13.38 9.50
N SER A 267 0.94 12.81 10.13
CA SER A 267 2.27 12.56 9.57
C SER A 267 2.24 11.62 8.35
N ALA A 268 3.09 11.85 7.36
CA ALA A 268 3.29 10.91 6.25
C ALA A 268 4.06 9.64 6.68
N TRP A 269 4.69 9.68 7.85
CA TRP A 269 5.46 8.58 8.44
C TRP A 269 4.57 7.75 9.36
N MET A 270 4.71 6.43 9.30
CA MET A 270 3.87 5.54 10.09
C MET A 270 4.51 4.16 10.28
N MET A 271 4.01 3.47 11.30
CA MET A 271 4.28 2.06 11.53
C MET A 271 2.94 1.32 11.64
N LEU A 272 2.59 0.60 10.58
CA LEU A 272 1.28 -0.02 10.40
C LEU A 272 1.35 -1.52 10.60
N SER A 273 0.35 -2.07 11.28
CA SER A 273 0.17 -3.50 11.46
C SER A 273 -0.03 -4.19 10.10
N ARG A 274 0.49 -5.41 9.95
CA ARG A 274 0.23 -6.23 8.77
C ARG A 274 -1.27 -6.42 8.48
N PRO A 275 -2.13 -6.74 9.47
CA PRO A 275 -3.58 -6.79 9.28
C PRO A 275 -4.17 -5.56 8.54
N PHE A 276 -3.75 -4.35 8.90
CA PHE A 276 -4.23 -3.13 8.26
C PHE A 276 -3.69 -2.95 6.83
N ILE A 277 -2.45 -3.34 6.58
CA ILE A 277 -1.86 -3.33 5.23
C ILE A 277 -2.55 -4.36 4.32
N GLU A 278 -2.85 -5.56 4.83
CA GLU A 278 -3.63 -6.58 4.11
C GLU A 278 -5.04 -6.06 3.77
N TYR A 279 -5.71 -5.38 4.71
CA TYR A 279 -7.00 -4.72 4.45
C TYR A 279 -6.90 -3.66 3.35
N SER A 280 -5.88 -2.80 3.41
CA SER A 280 -5.68 -1.72 2.45
C SER A 280 -5.45 -2.20 1.00
N LEU A 281 -4.86 -3.38 0.82
CA LEU A 281 -4.51 -3.94 -0.50
C LEU A 281 -5.48 -5.03 -0.99
N TRP A 282 -5.94 -5.89 -0.08
CA TRP A 282 -6.69 -7.12 -0.40
C TRP A 282 -8.06 -7.18 0.25
N GLY A 283 -8.44 -6.16 1.04
CA GLY A 283 -9.75 -6.11 1.69
C GLY A 283 -10.90 -6.25 0.69
N TRP A 284 -11.93 -6.98 1.09
CA TRP A 284 -13.17 -7.07 0.30
C TRP A 284 -14.02 -5.81 0.46
N ASP A 285 -13.88 -5.09 1.58
CA ASP A 285 -14.50 -3.79 1.75
C ASP A 285 -13.97 -2.80 0.69
N ASN A 286 -14.85 -1.94 0.18
CA ASN A 286 -14.50 -1.00 -0.88
C ASN A 286 -13.90 0.32 -0.35
N LEU A 287 -13.95 0.57 0.95
CA LEU A 287 -13.49 1.80 1.59
C LEU A 287 -12.06 2.18 1.18
N PRO A 288 -11.03 1.30 1.24
CA PRO A 288 -9.68 1.67 0.79
C PRO A 288 -9.65 2.16 -0.65
N ARG A 289 -10.42 1.53 -1.55
CA ARG A 289 -10.48 1.90 -2.98
C ARG A 289 -11.21 3.22 -3.20
N ILE A 290 -12.34 3.44 -2.52
CA ILE A 290 -13.10 4.70 -2.58
C ILE A 290 -12.25 5.86 -2.07
N VAL A 291 -11.57 5.67 -0.93
CA VAL A 291 -10.69 6.69 -0.36
C VAL A 291 -9.49 6.91 -1.28
N LEU A 292 -8.89 5.87 -1.85
CA LEU A 292 -7.78 6.02 -2.81
C LEU A 292 -8.19 6.83 -4.05
N MET A 293 -9.38 6.59 -4.60
CA MET A 293 -9.93 7.38 -5.70
C MET A 293 -10.06 8.87 -5.34
N TYR A 294 -10.53 9.19 -4.14
CA TYR A 294 -10.63 10.58 -3.68
C TYR A 294 -9.25 11.23 -3.46
N TYR A 295 -8.31 10.46 -2.91
CA TYR A 295 -6.95 10.90 -2.61
C TYR A 295 -6.04 10.97 -3.85
N ALA A 296 -6.47 10.44 -5.00
CA ALA A 296 -5.82 10.63 -6.30
C ALA A 296 -5.78 12.10 -6.75
N ASN A 297 -6.66 12.95 -6.21
CA ASN A 297 -6.70 14.39 -6.52
C ASN A 297 -6.69 15.26 -5.27
N PHE A 298 -6.09 14.77 -4.18
CA PHE A 298 -5.97 15.47 -2.90
C PHE A 298 -4.53 15.98 -2.72
N LEU A 299 -4.32 17.16 -2.14
CA LEU A 299 -2.96 17.65 -1.87
C LEU A 299 -2.38 17.04 -0.59
N SER A 300 -1.11 16.62 -0.63
CA SER A 300 -0.44 15.92 0.47
C SER A 300 -1.15 14.61 0.81
N SER A 301 -1.53 13.83 -0.19
CA SER A 301 -2.24 12.55 0.00
C SER A 301 -1.61 11.57 1.01
N PRO A 302 -0.27 11.45 1.13
CA PRO A 302 0.37 10.59 2.12
C PRO A 302 0.01 10.96 3.58
N GLU A 303 -0.25 12.24 3.84
CA GLU A 303 -0.64 12.77 5.16
C GLU A 303 -2.12 12.56 5.49
N GLY A 304 -2.86 11.74 4.72
CA GLY A 304 -4.30 11.58 4.93
C GLY A 304 -4.91 10.26 4.47
N TYR A 305 -4.37 9.60 3.43
CA TYR A 305 -4.96 8.36 2.90
C TYR A 305 -5.09 7.26 3.98
N PHE A 306 -3.96 6.85 4.59
CA PHE A 306 -3.97 5.78 5.59
C PHE A 306 -4.75 6.15 6.86
N HIS A 307 -4.65 7.41 7.30
CA HIS A 307 -5.41 7.97 8.42
C HIS A 307 -6.93 7.85 8.19
N THR A 308 -7.38 8.26 7.00
CA THR A 308 -8.79 8.22 6.64
C THR A 308 -9.29 6.78 6.51
N VAL A 309 -8.51 5.88 5.89
CA VAL A 309 -8.90 4.48 5.79
C VAL A 309 -9.00 3.83 7.17
N ILE A 310 -7.97 3.97 8.02
CA ILE A 310 -7.93 3.29 9.33
C ILE A 310 -9.03 3.76 10.27
N CYS A 311 -9.36 5.06 10.25
CA CYS A 311 -10.34 5.63 11.15
C CYS A 311 -11.80 5.53 10.67
N ASN A 312 -12.03 5.18 9.41
CA ASN A 312 -13.36 4.88 8.91
C ASN A 312 -13.64 3.37 8.81
N ALA A 313 -12.65 2.50 9.06
CA ALA A 313 -12.81 1.05 9.14
C ALA A 313 -13.08 0.61 10.59
N GLU A 314 -14.26 0.05 10.86
CA GLU A 314 -14.72 -0.27 12.22
C GLU A 314 -13.76 -1.23 12.96
N GLU A 315 -13.20 -2.18 12.23
CA GLU A 315 -12.28 -3.20 12.75
C GLU A 315 -10.96 -2.62 13.26
N PHE A 316 -10.55 -1.44 12.77
CA PHE A 316 -9.24 -0.85 13.05
C PHE A 316 -9.30 0.39 13.95
N LYS A 317 -10.48 1.00 14.17
CA LYS A 317 -10.62 2.24 14.98
C LYS A 317 -9.88 2.14 16.31
N ASN A 318 -10.10 1.06 17.07
CA ASN A 318 -9.52 0.84 18.41
C ASN A 318 -8.08 0.29 18.41
N THR A 319 -7.43 0.25 17.25
CA THR A 319 -6.05 -0.24 17.11
C THR A 319 -5.04 0.89 16.86
N THR A 320 -5.49 2.14 16.82
CA THR A 320 -4.64 3.29 16.53
C THR A 320 -3.90 3.76 17.79
N VAL A 321 -2.61 4.04 17.68
CA VAL A 321 -1.85 4.77 18.68
C VAL A 321 -1.50 6.11 18.06
N ASN A 322 -1.97 7.22 18.66
CA ASN A 322 -1.83 8.56 18.10
C ASN A 322 -0.41 9.14 18.27
N HIS A 323 0.57 8.44 17.67
CA HIS A 323 1.98 8.78 17.63
C HIS A 323 2.63 7.91 16.54
N ASP A 324 3.44 8.48 15.65
CA ASP A 324 4.04 7.77 14.51
C ASP A 324 5.40 7.11 14.81
N LEU A 325 5.97 7.37 15.99
CA LEU A 325 7.30 6.92 16.46
C LEU A 325 8.47 7.54 15.69
N HIS A 326 8.23 8.67 15.00
CA HIS A 326 9.27 9.42 14.30
C HIS A 326 9.61 10.69 15.07
N PHE A 327 10.90 11.04 15.08
CA PHE A 327 11.36 12.35 15.53
C PHE A 327 11.68 13.19 14.30
N ILE A 328 10.87 14.21 14.03
CA ILE A 328 10.98 15.02 12.81
C ILE A 328 11.62 16.37 13.13
N SER A 329 12.78 16.63 12.53
CA SER A 329 13.43 17.94 12.55
C SER A 329 13.16 18.69 11.23
N TRP A 330 12.30 19.69 11.28
CA TRP A 330 11.85 20.44 10.10
C TRP A 330 12.90 21.42 9.53
N ALA A 331 14.07 21.54 10.16
CA ALA A 331 15.05 22.58 9.82
C ALA A 331 15.84 22.28 8.53
N ARG A 332 16.26 21.02 8.29
CA ARG A 332 17.03 20.63 7.10
C ARG A 332 17.07 19.11 6.91
N LYS A 333 17.25 18.66 5.66
CA LYS A 333 17.59 17.26 5.33
C LYS A 333 19.06 16.98 5.62
N PHE A 334 19.40 15.71 5.85
CA PHE A 334 20.80 15.30 5.94
C PHE A 334 21.46 15.35 4.55
N GLY A 335 22.55 16.09 4.46
CA GLY A 335 23.39 16.09 3.26
C GLY A 335 24.16 14.77 3.13
N LYS A 336 24.82 14.58 1.99
CA LYS A 336 25.81 13.51 1.86
C LYS A 336 26.91 13.73 2.90
N ASN A 337 27.22 12.70 3.70
CA ASN A 337 28.22 12.74 4.78
C ASN A 337 27.92 13.79 5.86
N ASP A 338 26.65 13.94 6.23
CA ASP A 338 26.27 14.85 7.32
C ASP A 338 26.90 14.42 8.65
N PRO A 339 27.65 15.30 9.36
CA PRO A 339 28.31 14.95 10.62
C PRO A 339 27.34 14.50 11.72
N VAL A 340 26.06 14.88 11.64
CA VAL A 340 25.05 14.41 12.60
C VAL A 340 24.85 12.91 12.50
N LEU A 341 24.91 12.33 11.29
CA LEU A 341 24.79 10.89 11.11
C LEU A 341 25.98 10.16 11.74
N ASP A 342 27.19 10.72 11.66
CA ASP A 342 28.40 10.15 12.28
C ASP A 342 28.30 10.18 13.82
N ARG A 343 27.67 11.24 14.38
CA ARG A 343 27.37 11.30 15.81
C ARG A 343 26.32 10.29 16.23
N ILE A 344 25.26 10.09 15.44
CA ILE A 344 24.26 9.05 15.73
C ILE A 344 24.92 7.66 15.68
N ASP A 345 25.76 7.40 14.69
CA ASP A 345 26.48 6.13 14.53
C ASP A 345 27.38 5.81 15.73
N SER A 346 28.13 6.80 16.21
CA SER A 346 29.09 6.63 17.32
C SER A 346 28.44 6.68 18.70
N GLU A 347 27.47 7.58 18.92
CA GLU A 347 26.89 7.83 20.25
C GLU A 347 25.65 6.95 20.54
N LEU A 348 24.89 6.53 19.51
CA LEU A 348 23.63 5.82 19.70
C LEU A 348 23.62 4.38 19.16
N LEU A 349 24.20 4.16 17.98
CA LEU A 349 24.06 2.89 17.26
C LEU A 349 25.23 1.94 17.42
N GLY A 350 26.44 2.47 17.66
CA GLY A 350 27.66 1.67 17.70
C GLY A 350 27.96 0.96 16.38
N VAL A 351 27.88 1.69 15.27
CA VAL A 351 28.07 1.14 13.91
C VAL A 351 29.48 0.55 13.75
N SER A 352 29.56 -0.61 13.09
CA SER A 352 30.81 -1.32 12.79
C SER A 352 31.56 -0.72 11.59
N ALA A 353 32.80 -1.16 11.40
CA ALA A 353 33.64 -0.70 10.28
C ALA A 353 33.08 -1.00 8.89
N ASP A 354 32.25 -2.04 8.76
CA ASP A 354 31.55 -2.38 7.52
C ASP A 354 30.21 -1.63 7.36
N GLY A 355 29.82 -0.78 8.31
CA GLY A 355 28.64 0.08 8.23
C GLY A 355 27.34 -0.54 8.74
N PHE A 356 27.37 -1.76 9.28
CA PHE A 356 26.20 -2.40 9.90
C PHE A 356 26.08 -2.05 11.38
N VAL A 357 24.86 -2.16 11.92
CA VAL A 357 24.66 -2.18 13.38
C VAL A 357 24.67 -3.62 13.86
N HIS A 358 25.69 -3.99 14.62
CA HIS A 358 25.83 -5.35 15.12
C HIS A 358 24.97 -5.58 16.36
N GLY A 359 24.03 -6.52 16.24
CA GLY A 359 23.21 -7.01 17.35
C GLY A 359 23.67 -8.39 17.84
N GLY A 360 22.78 -9.10 18.53
CA GLY A 360 22.97 -10.51 18.88
C GLY A 360 23.09 -11.43 17.66
N TRP A 361 22.62 -10.98 16.50
CA TRP A 361 22.74 -11.69 15.23
C TRP A 361 24.18 -11.73 14.69
N PHE A 362 25.05 -10.78 15.03
CA PHE A 362 26.42 -10.75 14.51
C PHE A 362 27.34 -11.69 15.33
N SER A 363 27.38 -12.97 14.93
CA SER A 363 28.30 -13.99 15.44
C SER A 363 29.33 -14.35 14.37
N LYS A 364 30.52 -14.84 14.77
CA LYS A 364 31.72 -15.04 13.94
C LYS A 364 31.53 -15.91 12.68
N ASN A 365 30.40 -16.62 12.55
CA ASN A 365 29.96 -17.29 11.34
C ASN A 365 28.57 -16.74 10.97
N ILE A 366 28.36 -16.36 9.70
CA ILE A 366 27.15 -15.69 9.17
C ILE A 366 25.85 -16.55 9.30
N LYS A 367 25.90 -17.68 10.02
CA LYS A 367 24.71 -18.27 10.65
C LYS A 367 24.38 -17.53 11.94
N ALA A 368 23.90 -16.31 11.74
CA ALA A 368 23.40 -15.41 12.77
C ALA A 368 22.21 -16.02 13.52
N ASN A 369 22.30 -16.14 14.85
CA ASN A 369 21.13 -16.40 15.68
C ASN A 369 20.24 -15.14 15.70
N SER A 370 19.36 -15.00 14.71
CA SER A 370 18.43 -13.86 14.57
C SER A 370 17.33 -13.79 15.65
N THR A 371 17.40 -14.66 16.67
CA THR A 371 16.47 -14.71 17.80
C THR A 371 17.07 -14.25 19.13
N GLU A 372 18.38 -14.10 19.19
CA GLU A 372 19.07 -13.57 20.36
C GLU A 372 19.27 -12.06 20.17
N LEU A 373 18.68 -11.27 21.06
CA LEU A 373 18.77 -9.81 21.03
C LEU A 373 19.69 -9.30 22.14
N LYS A 374 20.43 -8.23 21.87
CA LYS A 374 21.27 -7.50 22.83
C LYS A 374 20.70 -6.09 23.03
N PRO A 375 19.57 -5.94 23.74
CA PRO A 375 18.98 -4.64 24.00
C PRO A 375 19.93 -3.77 24.84
N GLY A 376 20.08 -2.52 24.45
CA GLY A 376 20.85 -1.50 25.16
C GLY A 376 19.96 -0.42 25.77
N ASN A 377 20.52 0.78 25.92
CA ASN A 377 19.80 1.93 26.48
C ASN A 377 18.64 2.40 25.58
N GLY A 378 18.72 2.17 24.28
CA GLY A 378 17.66 2.50 23.32
C GLY A 378 16.35 1.78 23.62
N ALA A 379 16.41 0.50 23.99
CA ALA A 379 15.23 -0.30 24.35
C ALA A 379 14.47 0.33 25.51
N ARG A 380 15.17 0.81 26.54
CA ARG A 380 14.54 1.46 27.68
C ARG A 380 13.84 2.76 27.29
N ARG A 381 14.46 3.58 26.43
CA ARG A 381 13.84 4.85 25.96
C ARG A 381 12.55 4.59 25.19
N VAL A 382 12.59 3.66 24.23
CA VAL A 382 11.42 3.32 23.39
C VAL A 382 10.35 2.63 24.23
N LYS A 383 10.73 1.74 25.15
CA LYS A 383 9.78 1.09 26.07
C LYS A 383 9.03 2.11 26.92
N ASN A 384 9.74 3.09 27.48
CA ASN A 384 9.12 4.14 28.29
C ASN A 384 8.16 4.99 27.44
N LEU A 385 8.55 5.35 26.21
CA LEU A 385 7.69 6.07 25.27
C LEU A 385 6.40 5.29 24.97
N ILE A 386 6.52 4.05 24.48
CA ILE A 386 5.35 3.24 24.09
C ILE A 386 4.48 2.93 25.31
N SER A 387 5.08 2.55 26.45
CA SER A 387 4.31 2.29 27.67
C SER A 387 3.56 3.53 28.14
N GLY A 388 4.17 4.72 28.03
CA GLY A 388 3.52 5.99 28.33
C GLY A 388 2.34 6.27 27.42
N LEU A 389 2.48 6.03 26.11
CA LEU A 389 1.38 6.18 25.14
C LEU A 389 0.21 5.24 25.42
N LEU A 390 0.50 3.96 25.71
CA LEU A 390 -0.53 2.94 25.94
C LEU A 390 -1.21 3.05 27.32
N SER A 391 -0.54 3.68 28.29
CA SER A 391 -1.10 3.92 29.62
C SER A 391 -1.64 5.34 29.82
N ALA A 392 -1.58 6.19 28.78
CA ALA A 392 -2.06 7.55 28.84
C ALA A 392 -3.54 7.60 29.20
N GLU A 393 -3.91 8.56 30.05
CA GLU A 393 -5.32 8.83 30.35
C GLU A 393 -6.06 9.16 29.06
N GLY A 394 -7.22 8.53 28.86
CA GLY A 394 -7.98 8.69 27.63
C GLY A 394 -7.42 7.96 26.41
N PHE A 395 -6.44 7.05 26.54
CA PHE A 395 -5.94 6.24 25.41
C PHE A 395 -7.10 5.59 24.62
N ARG A 396 -8.04 4.93 25.32
CA ARG A 396 -9.22 4.30 24.72
C ARG A 396 -10.17 5.26 23.99
N THR A 397 -10.11 6.55 24.30
CA THR A 397 -10.92 7.60 23.68
C THR A 397 -10.13 8.47 22.70
N SER A 398 -8.80 8.30 22.64
CA SER A 398 -7.88 9.02 21.74
C SER A 398 -7.77 8.38 20.35
N HIS A 399 -8.47 7.27 20.14
CA HIS A 399 -8.56 6.58 18.87
C HIS A 399 -9.45 7.38 17.89
N CYS A 400 -8.89 7.71 16.74
CA CYS A 400 -9.62 8.33 15.63
C CYS A 400 -10.40 9.58 16.03
N ILE A 401 -9.74 10.44 16.83
CA ILE A 401 -10.28 11.72 17.33
C ILE A 401 -10.37 12.79 16.26
#